data_AF-A0AAD9D8G6-F1
#
_entry.id   AF-A0AAD9D8G6-F1
#
_cell.length_a   1.000
_cell.length_b   1.000
_cell.length_c   1.000
_cell.angle_alpha   90.00
_cell.angle_beta   90.00
_cell.angle_gamma   90.00
#
_symmetry.space_group_name_H-M   'P 1'
#
loop_
_entity.id
_entity.type
_entity.pdbx_description
1 polymer ?
#
loop_
_entity_poly.entity_id
_entity_poly.type
_entity_poly.pdbx_seq_one_letter_code
_entity_poly.pdbx_strand_id
1 'polypeptide(L)'
;MNKILTVAVVASLLLPSAVSFSPSSTNNNIHANRRPKSLSQLQCICIHCKYVTNCSAYHFVEQQHGQPHINKTPTWEPRDGSPTINVHIRPDEDKTTEDELGKMWQEHEEETRRAEESYAESNDGKHAEEEDAALFGSTQYDLSGTTSYEYDVIECEDFVEQKDMWVKNMPDEIRLANPDFVPT
;
A
#
# COMPACT_ATOMS: atom_id res chain seq x y z
N MET A 1 -34.63 45.67 -74.03
CA MET A 1 -34.57 44.20 -73.92
C MET A 1 -33.83 43.88 -72.61
N ASN A 2 -34.58 43.73 -71.51
CA ASN A 2 -34.98 42.44 -70.92
C ASN A 2 -33.78 41.71 -70.29
N LYS A 3 -33.72 41.32 -69.02
CA LYS A 3 -34.65 41.35 -67.88
C LYS A 3 -33.80 41.23 -66.60
N ILE A 4 -34.20 41.99 -65.57
CA ILE A 4 -33.82 41.77 -64.17
C ILE A 4 -34.39 40.41 -63.75
N LEU A 5 -33.58 39.53 -63.16
CA LEU A 5 -34.09 38.33 -62.50
C LEU A 5 -33.67 38.33 -61.03
N THR A 6 -34.67 38.65 -60.23
CA THR A 6 -34.75 38.61 -58.78
C THR A 6 -34.52 37.18 -58.28
N VAL A 7 -33.59 36.99 -57.34
CA VAL A 7 -33.50 35.74 -56.58
C VAL A 7 -34.29 35.94 -55.29
N ALA A 8 -35.37 35.18 -55.15
CA ALA A 8 -36.24 35.20 -53.99
C ALA A 8 -35.67 34.35 -52.85
N VAL A 9 -35.67 34.93 -51.65
CA VAL A 9 -35.42 34.25 -50.38
C VAL A 9 -36.64 33.43 -50.01
N VAL A 10 -36.48 32.13 -49.79
CA VAL A 10 -37.48 31.28 -49.11
C VAL A 10 -36.86 30.74 -47.84
N ALA A 11 -37.25 31.34 -46.73
CA ALA A 11 -37.02 30.87 -45.38
C ALA A 11 -37.89 29.63 -45.14
N SER A 12 -37.28 28.45 -45.05
CA SER A 12 -37.95 27.24 -44.57
C SER A 12 -37.66 27.09 -43.09
N LEU A 13 -38.68 27.40 -42.29
CA LEU A 13 -38.78 27.05 -40.87
C LEU A 13 -38.96 25.54 -40.75
N LEU A 14 -37.92 24.84 -40.30
CA LEU A 14 -38.05 23.49 -39.76
C LEU A 14 -37.58 23.52 -38.30
N LEU A 15 -38.56 23.47 -37.41
CA LEU A 15 -38.41 23.19 -35.98
C LEU A 15 -38.02 21.72 -35.77
N PRO A 16 -37.47 21.38 -34.59
CA PRO A 16 -36.36 20.45 -34.46
C PRO A 16 -36.79 18.98 -34.46
N SER A 17 -36.03 18.15 -35.18
CA SER A 17 -36.04 16.70 -34.97
C SER A 17 -35.40 16.41 -33.61
N ALA A 18 -36.22 15.99 -32.65
CA ALA A 18 -35.74 15.48 -31.38
C ALA A 18 -34.88 14.23 -31.64
N VAL A 19 -33.56 14.39 -31.62
CA VAL A 19 -32.64 13.27 -31.44
C VAL A 19 -32.80 12.80 -30.00
N SER A 20 -33.48 11.66 -29.83
CA SER A 20 -33.40 10.90 -28.59
C SER A 20 -31.96 10.40 -28.44
N PHE A 21 -31.16 11.14 -27.68
CA PHE A 21 -29.93 10.63 -27.12
C PHE A 21 -30.32 9.57 -26.09
N SER A 22 -30.27 8.30 -26.49
CA SER A 22 -30.14 7.22 -25.52
C SER A 22 -28.85 7.48 -24.73
N PRO A 23 -28.89 7.58 -23.40
CA PRO A 23 -27.64 7.51 -22.64
C PRO A 23 -27.06 6.13 -22.93
N SER A 24 -25.94 6.11 -23.66
CA SER A 24 -25.07 4.94 -23.65
C SER A 24 -24.77 4.69 -22.18
N SER A 25 -25.33 3.60 -21.67
CA SER A 25 -24.99 3.06 -20.38
C SER A 25 -23.49 2.78 -20.45
N THR A 26 -22.69 3.73 -19.98
CA THR A 26 -21.29 3.51 -19.68
C THR A 26 -21.31 2.46 -18.60
N ASN A 27 -21.14 1.24 -19.09
CA ASN A 27 -20.85 0.03 -18.37
C ASN A 27 -19.93 0.44 -17.21
N ASN A 28 -20.50 0.45 -16.00
CA ASN A 28 -19.72 0.51 -14.78
C ASN A 28 -18.85 -0.71 -14.83
N ASN A 29 -17.65 -0.54 -15.39
CA ASN A 29 -16.63 -1.55 -15.37
C ASN A 29 -16.28 -1.66 -13.90
N ILE A 30 -16.96 -2.61 -13.28
CA ILE A 30 -16.65 -3.20 -11.99
C ILE A 30 -15.13 -3.19 -11.95
N HIS A 31 -14.56 -2.33 -11.11
CA HIS A 31 -13.22 -2.53 -10.62
C HIS A 31 -13.27 -3.89 -9.96
N ALA A 32 -13.06 -4.92 -10.79
CA ALA A 32 -12.82 -6.27 -10.36
C ALA A 32 -11.68 -6.08 -9.39
N ASN A 33 -12.03 -6.26 -8.12
CA ASN A 33 -11.18 -6.12 -6.97
C ASN A 33 -10.05 -7.13 -7.19
N ARG A 34 -9.03 -6.74 -7.96
CA ARG A 34 -7.80 -7.50 -8.13
C ARG A 34 -7.11 -7.31 -6.81
N ARG A 35 -7.54 -8.11 -5.85
CA ARG A 35 -6.81 -8.36 -4.62
C ARG A 35 -5.38 -8.66 -5.07
N PRO A 36 -4.38 -7.85 -4.68
CA PRO A 36 -2.99 -8.25 -4.89
C PRO A 36 -2.89 -9.68 -4.32
N LYS A 37 -2.31 -10.59 -5.10
CA LYS A 37 -2.06 -11.95 -4.62
C LYS A 37 -1.22 -11.77 -3.36
N SER A 38 -1.75 -12.15 -2.20
CA SER A 38 -0.91 -12.18 -1.00
C SER A 38 0.22 -13.14 -1.29
N LEU A 39 1.43 -12.65 -1.10
CA LEU A 39 2.65 -13.36 -1.42
C LEU A 39 3.31 -13.89 -0.14
N SER A 40 2.69 -13.69 1.03
CA SER A 40 2.94 -14.51 2.21
C SER A 40 2.43 -15.93 1.95
N GLN A 41 3.36 -16.85 1.70
CA GLN A 41 3.05 -18.28 1.62
C GLN A 41 2.81 -18.88 3.01
N LEU A 42 3.02 -18.08 4.07
CA LEU A 42 2.83 -18.43 5.46
C LEU A 42 1.51 -17.85 5.92
N GLN A 43 0.57 -18.73 6.30
CA GLN A 43 -0.67 -18.31 6.95
C GLN A 43 -0.34 -17.73 8.34
N CYS A 44 -0.72 -16.48 8.61
CA CYS A 44 -0.57 -15.88 9.93
C CYS A 44 -1.08 -16.83 11.04
N ILE A 45 -0.24 -17.16 12.02
CA ILE A 45 -0.60 -18.13 13.09
C ILE A 45 -1.79 -17.65 13.94
N CYS A 46 -2.08 -16.35 13.88
CA CYS A 46 -3.22 -15.71 14.50
C CYS A 46 -4.56 -16.40 14.16
N ILE A 47 -4.68 -17.04 12.99
CA ILE A 47 -5.90 -17.75 12.56
C ILE A 47 -6.36 -18.85 13.53
N HIS A 48 -5.41 -19.43 14.27
CA HIS A 48 -5.61 -20.58 15.14
C HIS A 48 -5.19 -20.31 16.58
N CYS A 49 -4.97 -19.04 16.98
CA CYS A 49 -4.61 -18.76 18.36
C CYS A 49 -5.85 -18.53 19.23
N LYS A 50 -5.91 -19.16 20.41
CA LYS A 50 -6.91 -18.90 21.45
C LYS A 50 -7.00 -17.41 21.83
N TYR A 51 -5.86 -16.71 21.84
CA TYR A 51 -5.75 -15.32 22.27
C TYR A 51 -6.01 -14.30 21.15
N VAL A 52 -6.44 -14.73 19.95
CA VAL A 52 -6.70 -13.86 18.79
C VAL A 52 -7.62 -12.67 19.13
N THR A 53 -8.57 -12.85 20.04
CA THR A 53 -9.55 -11.83 20.41
C THR A 53 -9.11 -10.90 21.55
N ASN A 54 -8.02 -11.17 22.27
CA ASN A 54 -7.67 -10.39 23.48
C ASN A 54 -6.19 -10.03 23.60
N CYS A 55 -5.38 -10.36 22.59
CA CYS A 55 -3.95 -10.06 22.54
C CYS A 55 -3.68 -8.65 21.99
N SER A 56 -2.92 -7.86 22.73
CA SER A 56 -2.47 -6.53 22.30
C SER A 56 -1.62 -6.58 21.02
N ALA A 57 -0.74 -7.56 20.88
CA ALA A 57 0.10 -7.70 19.69
C ALA A 57 -0.70 -8.10 18.44
N TYR A 58 -1.72 -8.94 18.58
CA TYR A 58 -2.59 -9.29 17.45
C TYR A 58 -3.48 -8.11 17.05
N HIS A 59 -3.99 -7.36 18.03
CA HIS A 59 -4.69 -6.11 17.78
C HIS A 59 -3.81 -5.08 17.04
N PHE A 60 -2.52 -5.00 17.36
CA PHE A 60 -1.58 -4.16 16.61
C PHE A 60 -1.47 -4.58 15.13
N VAL A 61 -1.37 -5.87 14.85
CA VAL A 61 -1.33 -6.38 13.46
C VAL A 61 -2.63 -6.07 12.72
N GLU A 62 -3.80 -6.26 13.35
CA GLU A 62 -5.10 -5.87 12.80
C GLU A 62 -5.15 -4.38 12.43
N GLN A 63 -4.57 -3.53 13.28
CA GLN A 63 -4.45 -2.10 13.05
C GLN A 63 -3.56 -1.78 11.85
N GLN A 64 -2.42 -2.45 11.70
CA GLN A 64 -1.52 -2.27 10.54
C GLN A 64 -2.18 -2.69 9.23
N HIS A 65 -3.09 -3.68 9.26
CA HIS A 65 -3.85 -4.10 8.08
C HIS A 65 -5.02 -3.16 7.75
N GLY A 66 -5.35 -2.19 8.60
CA GLY A 66 -6.50 -1.31 8.44
C GLY A 66 -7.85 -2.06 8.43
N GLN A 67 -7.88 -3.28 8.98
CA GLN A 67 -9.08 -4.10 9.05
C GLN A 67 -9.90 -3.75 10.31
N PRO A 68 -11.22 -4.02 10.32
CA PRO A 68 -12.01 -3.97 11.53
C PRO A 68 -11.39 -4.84 12.63
N HIS A 69 -11.23 -4.27 13.83
CA HIS A 69 -10.67 -4.99 14.98
C HIS A 69 -11.67 -6.00 15.53
N ILE A 70 -11.20 -7.21 15.89
CA ILE A 70 -12.03 -8.24 16.51
C ILE A 70 -12.50 -7.80 17.91
N ASN A 71 -11.59 -7.20 18.68
CA ASN A 71 -11.86 -6.62 19.99
C ASN A 71 -11.13 -5.30 20.10
N LYS A 72 -11.85 -4.23 20.40
CA LYS A 72 -11.31 -2.85 20.45
C LYS A 72 -10.43 -2.58 21.67
N THR A 73 -10.52 -3.41 22.70
CA THR A 73 -9.82 -3.21 23.97
C THR A 73 -9.25 -4.54 24.46
N PRO A 74 -8.18 -5.05 23.81
CA PRO A 74 -7.45 -6.22 24.32
C PRO A 74 -6.83 -5.89 25.67
N THR A 75 -6.88 -6.86 26.58
CA THR A 75 -6.35 -6.73 27.95
C THR A 75 -5.19 -7.69 28.23
N TRP A 76 -4.96 -8.66 27.34
CA TRP A 76 -3.89 -9.63 27.49
C TRP A 76 -2.69 -9.22 26.67
N GLU A 77 -1.52 -9.25 27.29
CA GLU A 77 -0.23 -8.94 26.69
C GLU A 77 0.59 -10.24 26.60
N PRO A 78 1.20 -10.55 25.44
CA PRO A 78 2.07 -11.69 25.28
C PRO A 78 3.37 -11.53 26.08
N ARG A 79 4.11 -12.62 26.27
CA ARG A 79 5.44 -12.60 26.89
C ARG A 79 6.39 -11.69 26.13
N ASP A 80 7.30 -11.07 26.86
CA ASP A 80 8.34 -10.21 26.31
C ASP A 80 9.14 -10.94 25.23
N GLY A 81 9.41 -10.27 24.11
CA GLY A 81 10.02 -10.88 22.92
C GLY A 81 9.08 -11.70 22.02
N SER A 82 7.78 -11.79 22.32
CA SER A 82 6.78 -12.52 21.55
C SER A 82 5.52 -11.66 21.32
N PRO A 83 4.78 -11.82 20.21
CA PRO A 83 5.02 -12.70 19.08
C PRO A 83 6.08 -12.17 18.09
N THR A 84 6.64 -13.07 17.29
CA THR A 84 7.49 -12.73 16.15
C THR A 84 6.63 -12.37 14.94
N ILE A 85 6.81 -11.15 14.45
CA ILE A 85 6.09 -10.61 13.30
C ILE A 85 7.07 -10.45 12.14
N ASN A 86 6.75 -11.07 11.01
CA ASN A 86 7.45 -10.92 9.75
C ASN A 86 6.80 -9.78 8.97
N VAL A 87 7.60 -8.85 8.45
CA VAL A 87 7.13 -7.68 7.70
C VAL A 87 7.68 -7.73 6.29
N HIS A 88 6.80 -7.87 5.31
CA HIS A 88 7.14 -7.78 3.90
C HIS A 88 6.94 -6.35 3.42
N ILE A 89 8.03 -5.70 3.01
CA ILE A 89 8.03 -4.35 2.43
C ILE A 89 8.19 -4.48 0.92
N ARG A 90 7.28 -3.89 0.16
CA ARG A 90 7.30 -3.92 -1.31
C ARG A 90 7.13 -2.51 -1.85
N PRO A 91 7.92 -2.07 -2.83
CA PRO A 91 7.59 -0.86 -3.57
C PRO A 91 6.28 -1.06 -4.32
N ASP A 92 5.47 -0.01 -4.41
CA ASP A 92 4.25 -0.03 -5.17
C ASP A 92 4.59 -0.08 -6.68
N GLU A 93 3.90 -0.92 -7.44
CA GLU A 93 4.23 -1.19 -8.85
C GLU A 93 3.79 -0.05 -9.80
N ASP A 94 3.53 1.17 -9.30
CA ASP A 94 3.18 2.29 -10.15
C ASP A 94 4.43 2.97 -10.75
N LYS A 95 4.30 3.45 -11.99
CA LYS A 95 5.43 4.04 -12.73
C LYS A 95 6.00 5.27 -12.05
N THR A 96 5.16 5.99 -11.31
CA THR A 96 5.55 7.17 -10.55
C THR A 96 6.50 6.81 -9.41
N THR A 97 6.24 5.71 -8.72
CA THR A 97 7.09 5.13 -7.68
C THR A 97 8.44 4.67 -8.22
N GLU A 98 8.47 3.99 -9.37
CA GLU A 98 9.73 3.56 -10.00
C GLU A 98 10.63 4.75 -10.37
N ASP A 99 10.04 5.80 -10.95
CA ASP A 99 10.76 7.03 -11.31
C ASP A 99 11.27 7.80 -10.08
N GLU A 100 10.51 7.84 -9.00
CA GLU A 100 10.88 8.51 -7.74
C GLU A 100 11.99 7.76 -7.01
N LEU A 101 11.84 6.43 -6.86
CA LEU A 101 12.88 5.57 -6.30
C LEU A 101 14.17 5.72 -7.10
N GLY A 102 14.10 5.65 -8.43
CA GLY A 102 15.27 5.80 -9.31
C GLY A 102 16.02 7.12 -9.11
N LYS A 103 15.30 8.24 -8.90
CA LYS A 103 15.92 9.54 -8.59
C LYS A 103 16.62 9.53 -7.22
N MET A 104 15.98 8.99 -6.19
CA MET A 104 16.57 8.90 -4.85
C MET A 104 17.85 8.07 -4.85
N TRP A 105 17.88 6.95 -5.60
CA TRP A 105 19.10 6.15 -5.75
C TRP A 105 20.25 6.92 -6.41
N GLN A 106 19.97 7.69 -7.47
CA GLN A 106 20.98 8.51 -8.14
C GLN A 106 21.57 9.59 -7.22
N GLU A 107 20.72 10.24 -6.40
CA GLU A 107 21.18 11.23 -5.43
C GLU A 107 22.08 10.60 -4.36
N HIS A 108 21.73 9.41 -3.87
CA HIS A 108 22.55 8.68 -2.90
C HIS A 108 23.90 8.22 -3.46
N GLU A 109 23.92 7.72 -4.70
CA GLU A 109 25.18 7.35 -5.39
C GLU A 109 26.11 8.55 -5.54
N GLU A 110 25.55 9.72 -5.88
CA GLU A 110 26.26 10.97 -6.03
C GLU A 110 26.78 11.53 -4.68
N GLU A 111 26.00 11.40 -3.61
CA GLU A 111 26.43 11.75 -2.24
C GLU A 111 27.57 10.83 -1.78
N THR A 112 27.44 9.53 -2.00
CA THR A 112 28.47 8.53 -1.67
C THR A 112 29.76 8.82 -2.42
N ARG A 113 29.69 9.06 -3.74
CA ARG A 113 30.84 9.44 -4.57
C ARG A 113 31.54 10.68 -4.05
N ARG A 114 30.77 11.73 -3.68
CA ARG A 114 31.32 12.97 -3.11
C ARG A 114 32.00 12.73 -1.76
N ALA A 115 31.43 11.88 -0.91
CA ALA A 115 32.02 11.52 0.37
C ALA A 115 33.35 10.78 0.19
N GLU A 116 33.40 9.80 -0.72
CA GLU A 116 34.63 9.06 -1.07
C GLU A 116 35.72 9.97 -1.64
N GLU A 117 35.36 10.88 -2.57
CA GLU A 117 36.29 11.87 -3.12
C GLU A 117 36.83 12.80 -2.03
N SER A 118 35.96 13.31 -1.15
CA SER A 118 36.38 14.19 -0.05
C SER A 118 37.30 13.48 0.95
N TYR A 119 37.06 12.20 1.21
CA TYR A 119 37.91 11.38 2.06
C TYR A 119 39.27 11.11 1.41
N ALA A 120 39.30 10.80 0.11
CA ALA A 120 40.54 10.61 -0.65
C ALA A 120 41.38 11.90 -0.72
N GLU A 121 40.76 13.07 -0.88
CA GLU A 121 41.44 14.38 -0.87
C GLU A 121 41.99 14.77 0.51
N SER A 122 41.34 14.32 1.60
CA SER A 122 41.77 14.64 2.97
C SER A 122 43.00 13.86 3.45
N ASN A 123 43.34 12.74 2.79
CA ASN A 123 44.39 11.83 3.26
C ASN A 123 45.76 12.11 2.62
N ASP A 124 46.37 13.25 2.98
CA ASP A 124 47.81 13.53 2.73
C ASP A 124 48.69 12.90 3.84
N GLY A 125 48.55 11.58 4.04
CA GLY A 125 49.54 10.77 4.76
C GLY A 125 49.72 11.06 6.26
N LYS A 126 48.69 11.46 7.00
CA LYS A 126 48.75 11.49 8.48
C LYS A 126 47.63 10.66 9.09
N HIS A 127 48.05 9.63 9.83
CA HIS A 127 47.23 8.91 10.81
C HIS A 127 46.57 9.94 11.74
N ALA A 128 45.27 10.16 11.54
CA ALA A 128 44.41 10.79 12.53
C ALA A 128 43.71 9.68 13.30
N GLU A 129 43.89 9.72 14.61
CA GLU A 129 43.24 8.86 15.59
C GLU A 129 41.73 9.10 15.53
N GLU A 130 40.99 8.04 15.21
CA GLU A 130 39.69 7.67 15.77
C GLU A 130 38.71 8.81 16.12
N GLU A 131 38.06 9.39 15.12
CA GLU A 131 36.75 10.00 15.31
C GLU A 131 35.78 9.41 14.27
N ASP A 132 34.73 8.76 14.78
CA ASP A 132 33.61 8.11 14.10
C ASP A 132 33.00 9.04 13.03
N ALA A 133 33.58 9.01 11.83
CA ALA A 133 33.02 9.69 10.67
C ALA A 133 31.69 8.98 10.35
N ALA A 134 30.60 9.58 10.81
CA ALA A 134 29.27 9.02 10.72
C ALA A 134 28.99 8.54 9.29
N LEU A 135 28.95 7.22 9.12
CA LEU A 135 28.74 6.52 7.85
C LEU A 135 27.30 6.65 7.31
N PHE A 136 26.54 7.60 7.85
CA PHE A 136 25.12 7.81 7.59
C PHE A 136 24.93 9.23 7.06
N GLY A 137 24.40 9.36 5.84
CA GLY A 137 24.00 10.65 5.26
C GLY A 137 22.92 11.31 6.12
N SER A 138 22.93 12.65 6.19
CA SER A 138 21.93 13.41 6.97
C SER A 138 20.52 13.39 6.36
N THR A 139 20.38 12.88 5.14
CA THR A 139 19.15 12.87 4.36
C THR A 139 18.23 11.74 4.81
N GLN A 140 17.06 12.10 5.35
CA GLN A 140 15.99 11.16 5.67
C GLN A 140 14.96 11.18 4.54
N TYR A 141 14.79 10.03 3.87
CA TYR A 141 13.79 9.85 2.82
C TYR A 141 12.47 9.38 3.42
N ASP A 142 11.37 10.02 3.02
CA ASP A 142 10.02 9.57 3.36
C ASP A 142 9.54 8.58 2.30
N LEU A 143 9.49 7.30 2.65
CA LEU A 143 9.01 6.22 1.78
C LEU A 143 7.52 5.95 1.97
N SER A 144 6.82 6.75 2.78
CA SER A 144 5.39 6.56 3.03
C SER A 144 4.59 6.82 1.75
N GLY A 145 3.77 5.84 1.35
CA GLY A 145 2.94 5.92 0.13
C GLY A 145 3.62 5.44 -1.16
N THR A 146 4.90 5.08 -1.10
CA THR A 146 5.67 4.48 -2.21
C THR A 146 5.89 2.97 -1.99
N THR A 147 5.68 2.51 -0.76
CA THR A 147 5.86 1.11 -0.37
C THR A 147 4.64 0.59 0.38
N SER A 148 4.21 -0.63 0.03
CA SER A 148 3.23 -1.42 0.78
C SER A 148 3.92 -2.31 1.82
N TYR A 149 3.22 -2.51 2.94
CA TYR A 149 3.65 -3.31 4.08
C TYR A 149 2.65 -4.43 4.35
N GLU A 150 3.13 -5.66 4.48
CA GLU A 150 2.34 -6.84 4.82
C GLU A 150 2.93 -7.44 6.11
N TYR A 151 2.10 -7.58 7.14
CA TYR A 151 2.51 -8.00 8.49
C TYR A 151 1.94 -9.39 8.80
N ASP A 152 2.80 -10.37 9.01
CA ASP A 152 2.43 -11.74 9.31
C ASP A 152 2.96 -12.16 10.68
N VAL A 153 2.09 -12.69 11.54
CA VAL A 153 2.55 -13.33 12.78
C VAL A 153 3.03 -14.73 12.44
N ILE A 154 4.33 -15.00 12.64
CA ILE A 154 4.95 -16.28 12.26
C ILE A 154 5.24 -17.18 13.47
N GLU A 155 5.44 -16.61 14.65
CA GLU A 155 5.74 -17.36 15.88
C GLU A 155 5.21 -16.61 17.11
N CYS A 156 4.81 -17.35 18.14
CA CYS A 156 4.37 -16.78 19.42
C CYS A 156 4.56 -17.82 20.52
N GLU A 157 5.27 -17.45 21.60
CA GLU A 157 5.54 -18.42 22.66
C GLU A 157 4.31 -18.72 23.54
N ASP A 158 3.32 -17.83 23.56
CA ASP A 158 2.03 -18.02 24.21
C ASP A 158 0.99 -18.63 23.27
N PHE A 159 1.41 -19.11 22.10
CA PHE A 159 0.52 -19.72 21.14
C PHE A 159 -0.18 -20.93 21.76
N VAL A 160 -1.50 -20.85 21.85
CA VAL A 160 -2.36 -21.96 22.22
C VAL A 160 -3.25 -22.24 21.03
N GLU A 161 -2.97 -23.36 20.36
CA GLU A 161 -3.71 -23.76 19.17
C GLU A 161 -5.18 -24.04 19.52
N GLN A 162 -6.06 -23.30 18.85
CA GLN A 162 -7.48 -23.53 18.83
C GLN A 162 -7.95 -23.23 17.40
N LYS A 163 -8.37 -24.28 16.71
CA LYS A 163 -8.67 -24.22 15.28
C LYS A 163 -9.75 -23.19 14.94
N ASP A 164 -9.51 -22.46 13.86
CA ASP A 164 -10.42 -21.49 13.23
C ASP A 164 -10.92 -20.40 14.19
N MET A 165 -10.12 -20.01 15.18
CA MET A 165 -10.51 -18.99 16.16
C MET A 165 -10.76 -17.63 15.52
N TRP A 166 -9.97 -17.27 14.52
CA TRP A 166 -10.21 -16.06 13.76
C TRP A 166 -11.55 -16.14 13.02
N VAL A 167 -11.84 -17.25 12.32
CA VAL A 167 -13.10 -17.41 11.55
C VAL A 167 -14.32 -17.31 12.46
N LYS A 168 -14.24 -17.91 13.65
CA LYS A 168 -15.31 -17.87 14.67
C LYS A 168 -15.59 -16.46 15.19
N ASN A 169 -14.58 -15.60 15.22
CA ASN A 169 -14.65 -14.25 15.78
C ASN A 169 -14.48 -13.17 14.71
N MET A 170 -14.56 -13.53 13.42
CA MET A 170 -14.40 -12.62 12.29
C MET A 170 -15.39 -11.47 12.44
N PRO A 171 -14.98 -10.19 12.35
CA PRO A 171 -15.89 -9.05 12.42
C PRO A 171 -17.02 -9.15 11.38
N ASP A 172 -18.21 -8.66 11.72
CA ASP A 172 -19.38 -8.77 10.85
C ASP A 172 -19.17 -8.03 9.52
N GLU A 173 -18.45 -6.90 9.55
CA GLU A 173 -18.11 -6.10 8.37
C GLU A 173 -17.28 -6.91 7.37
N ILE A 174 -16.29 -7.67 7.85
CA ILE A 174 -15.48 -8.57 7.00
C ILE A 174 -16.36 -9.73 6.51
N ARG A 175 -17.16 -10.33 7.39
CA ARG A 175 -18.01 -11.49 7.06
C ARG A 175 -19.04 -11.17 5.98
N LEU A 176 -19.61 -9.96 6.02
CA LEU A 176 -20.54 -9.43 5.03
C LEU A 176 -19.86 -9.16 3.68
N ALA A 177 -18.61 -8.67 3.69
CA ALA A 177 -17.86 -8.35 2.48
C ALA A 177 -17.26 -9.60 1.81
N ASN A 178 -16.70 -10.52 2.60
CA ASN A 178 -16.10 -11.78 2.15
C ASN A 178 -16.14 -12.84 3.26
N PRO A 179 -17.11 -13.77 3.25
CA PRO A 179 -17.27 -14.77 4.31
C PRO A 179 -16.14 -15.81 4.35
N ASP A 180 -15.42 -16.00 3.24
CA ASP A 180 -14.30 -16.94 3.12
C ASP A 180 -12.94 -16.23 3.28
N PHE A 181 -12.94 -14.95 3.70
CA PHE A 181 -11.69 -14.25 4.00
C PHE A 181 -10.96 -14.99 5.11
N VAL A 182 -9.65 -15.16 4.96
CA VAL A 182 -8.74 -15.62 6.01
C VAL A 182 -7.48 -14.77 5.86
N PRO A 183 -6.95 -14.20 6.95
CA PRO A 183 -5.64 -13.55 6.92
C PRO A 183 -4.60 -14.53 6.41
N THR A 184 -3.89 -14.12 5.37
CA THR A 184 -2.70 -14.83 4.88
C THR A 184 -1.53 -14.11 5.49
#